data_AF-A0A7S4ESJ9-F1
#
_entry.id   AF-A0A7S4ESJ9-F1
#
_cell.length_a   1.000
_cell.length_b   1.000
_cell.length_c   1.000
_cell.angle_alpha   90.00
_cell.angle_beta   90.00
_cell.angle_gamma   90.00
#
_symmetry.space_group_name_H-M   'P 1'
#
loop_
_entity.id
_entity.type
_entity.pdbx_description
1 polymer ?
#
loop_
_entity_poly.entity_id
_entity_poly.type
_entity_poly.pdbx_seq_one_letter_code
_entity_poly.pdbx_strand_id
1 'polypeptide(L)'
;MPRVRLSMSELPVTTAKSCDEESLCNDDISFTEGIRYKSKFAHRPVEVRESKQMLMNSPVDSLDVDTPQGMRMHGHDWHSHLPAILRYISYFLFLFGGFLFLLGIVFSDREAEPPHAPNAKLLATGSSLYELQSEASATGKQALHPPSLAQAPATPFPSTLATPSTRPMASPLSAPPKVPLSPPLPAPESLLVSPSPLPPSPAMPPPSLPPPPLPSPPPPPPPSPERPPPPLCPPPPARPSPTPPDYSRVNTNGPLTAETCDAILADPDHLAHTMFGPLGYVRRTAVEPACWGLGADAERFFSDFSSGAQCNLNWYEGASGELGQESKRPRFPAGRAVALLGFEDTIWKFCHEKVGRHADPAPEHDQDVFAHTCVDANQNILRLRSSKRPWNMCQNMIWVQCAISGRLPGQEGAKLHFATAPNTLDTRNDFPKDYYWKEHYPNNDIFYVEVCMISKLCRNSDKLFQLQVGETFVCETDQSRYEELHKLLTMRDKQVKDCAPLTKQCGGNGMSKPCCDPKAECKVINQWWHQCDTGSSPWGDP
;
A
#
# COMPACT_ATOMS: atom_id res chain seq x y z
N MET A 1 40.00 23.47 -60.95
CA MET A 1 38.61 23.00 -61.10
C MET A 1 38.43 22.39 -62.47
N PRO A 2 38.10 21.09 -62.53
CA PRO A 2 37.15 20.59 -63.52
C PRO A 2 36.13 19.62 -62.92
N ARG A 3 34.90 19.64 -63.46
CA ARG A 3 33.84 18.65 -63.22
C ARG A 3 34.24 17.31 -63.83
N VAL A 4 34.05 16.21 -63.10
CA VAL A 4 34.05 14.85 -63.65
C VAL A 4 32.77 14.15 -63.22
N ARG A 5 32.04 13.67 -64.23
CA ARG A 5 30.86 12.80 -64.17
C ARG A 5 31.23 11.45 -63.55
N LEU A 6 30.31 10.85 -62.79
CA LEU A 6 30.31 9.40 -62.61
C LEU A 6 28.97 8.81 -63.04
N SER A 7 29.14 7.77 -63.85
CA SER A 7 28.16 6.94 -64.55
C SER A 7 27.43 6.02 -63.56
N MET A 8 26.11 5.87 -63.74
CA MET A 8 25.34 4.77 -63.14
C MET A 8 25.15 3.69 -64.21
N SER A 9 25.59 2.48 -63.89
CA SER A 9 25.31 1.26 -64.65
C SER A 9 24.97 0.14 -63.68
N GLU A 10 23.68 -0.23 -63.73
CA GLU A 10 23.06 -1.56 -63.74
C GLU A 10 23.39 -2.63 -62.68
N LEU A 11 22.34 -3.12 -62.01
CA LEU A 11 21.78 -4.50 -61.99
C LEU A 11 21.07 -4.80 -60.64
N PRO A 12 20.16 -5.79 -60.52
CA PRO A 12 19.16 -6.28 -61.45
C PRO A 12 17.72 -6.29 -60.85
N VAL A 13 16.75 -6.34 -61.75
CA VAL A 13 15.32 -6.53 -61.50
C VAL A 13 15.04 -8.01 -61.18
N THR A 14 14.29 -8.28 -60.12
CA THR A 14 13.54 -9.52 -59.95
C THR A 14 12.04 -9.22 -59.80
N THR A 15 11.33 -9.72 -60.81
CA THR A 15 9.89 -9.91 -61.00
C THR A 15 9.01 -10.11 -59.75
N ALA A 16 7.92 -9.35 -59.68
CA ALA A 16 6.64 -9.82 -59.13
C ALA A 16 5.44 -9.13 -59.80
N LYS A 17 4.74 -9.94 -60.60
CA LYS A 17 3.33 -9.94 -61.06
C LYS A 17 2.51 -8.64 -61.12
N SER A 18 2.00 -8.41 -62.33
CA SER A 18 0.96 -7.48 -62.77
C SER A 18 -0.47 -7.99 -62.51
N CYS A 19 -1.41 -7.09 -62.83
CA CYS A 19 -2.85 -7.23 -63.13
C CYS A 19 -3.80 -6.91 -61.96
N ASP A 20 -4.74 -5.96 -62.02
CA ASP A 20 -5.24 -5.09 -63.11
C ASP A 20 -5.93 -3.83 -62.52
N GLU A 21 -5.96 -2.77 -63.33
CA GLU A 21 -6.77 -1.55 -63.20
C GLU A 21 -8.25 -1.82 -63.57
N GLU A 22 -9.21 -1.10 -62.95
CA GLU A 22 -10.09 -0.13 -63.63
C GLU A 22 -11.34 0.29 -62.82
N SER A 23 -11.63 1.60 -62.91
CA SER A 23 -12.91 2.30 -62.65
C SER A 23 -13.27 2.54 -61.17
N LEU A 24 -13.58 3.75 -60.68
CA LEU A 24 -14.18 4.96 -61.26
C LEU A 24 -13.67 6.23 -60.54
N CYS A 25 -13.50 7.31 -61.30
CA CYS A 25 -13.22 8.66 -60.86
C CYS A 25 -14.48 9.42 -60.37
N ASN A 26 -14.19 10.47 -59.59
CA ASN A 26 -14.94 11.71 -59.36
C ASN A 26 -16.18 11.66 -58.45
N ASP A 27 -16.09 12.36 -57.30
CA ASP A 27 -16.48 13.77 -57.26
C ASP A 27 -15.85 14.50 -56.06
N ASP A 28 -15.23 15.64 -56.36
CA ASP A 28 -14.98 16.75 -55.44
C ASP A 28 -16.32 17.25 -54.85
N ILE A 29 -16.33 17.70 -53.60
CA ILE A 29 -17.07 18.92 -53.17
C ILE A 29 -16.64 19.33 -51.74
N SER A 30 -16.14 20.56 -51.71
CA SER A 30 -15.92 21.55 -50.66
C SER A 30 -16.31 21.32 -49.19
N PHE A 31 -15.36 21.71 -48.34
CA PHE A 31 -15.47 22.37 -47.04
C PHE A 31 -16.53 23.50 -47.00
N THR A 32 -17.50 23.42 -46.08
CA THR A 32 -17.96 24.54 -45.23
C THR A 32 -18.97 24.09 -44.15
N GLU A 33 -18.78 24.67 -42.96
CA GLU A 33 -19.76 24.97 -41.89
C GLU A 33 -20.41 23.87 -41.02
N GLY A 34 -20.33 24.11 -39.70
CA GLY A 34 -21.52 24.09 -38.85
C GLY A 34 -21.55 23.07 -37.72
N ILE A 35 -20.77 23.27 -36.66
CA ILE A 35 -20.98 22.58 -35.38
C ILE A 35 -22.32 23.05 -34.79
N ARG A 36 -23.35 22.21 -34.89
CA ARG A 36 -24.65 22.41 -34.23
C ARG A 36 -24.81 21.34 -33.14
N TYR A 37 -24.57 21.72 -31.89
CA TYR A 37 -24.92 20.89 -30.73
C TYR A 37 -26.44 20.70 -30.68
N LYS A 38 -26.93 19.46 -30.88
CA LYS A 38 -28.29 19.06 -30.54
C LYS A 38 -28.26 18.23 -29.26
N SER A 39 -28.66 18.86 -28.16
CA SER A 39 -29.18 18.20 -26.97
C SER A 39 -30.38 17.34 -27.36
N LYS A 40 -30.31 16.03 -27.10
CA LYS A 40 -31.46 15.11 -27.07
C LYS A 40 -31.53 14.47 -25.70
N PHE A 41 -32.34 15.05 -24.82
CA PHE A 41 -32.98 14.29 -23.74
C PHE A 41 -34.07 13.43 -24.37
N ALA A 42 -33.92 12.10 -24.28
CA ALA A 42 -34.96 11.15 -24.60
C ALA A 42 -35.23 10.30 -23.35
N HIS A 43 -36.44 10.46 -22.81
CA HIS A 43 -37.00 9.61 -21.77
C HIS A 43 -37.04 8.15 -22.25
N ARG A 44 -36.46 7.22 -21.47
CA ARG A 44 -36.71 5.78 -21.62
C ARG A 44 -37.94 5.38 -20.80
N PRO A 45 -38.88 4.59 -21.35
CA PRO A 45 -39.91 3.94 -20.55
C PRO A 45 -39.33 2.70 -19.86
N VAL A 46 -39.85 2.44 -18.65
CA VAL A 46 -39.60 1.25 -17.84
C VAL A 46 -40.37 0.08 -18.46
N GLU A 47 -39.65 -0.97 -18.86
CA GLU A 47 -40.23 -2.22 -19.36
C GLU A 47 -40.29 -3.25 -18.21
N VAL A 48 -41.50 -3.63 -17.84
CA VAL A 48 -41.79 -4.68 -16.86
C VAL A 48 -41.65 -6.03 -17.56
N ARG A 49 -40.72 -6.87 -17.12
CA ARG A 49 -40.50 -8.20 -17.70
C ARG A 49 -41.22 -9.24 -16.86
N GLU A 50 -42.31 -9.78 -17.41
CA GLU A 50 -43.00 -10.98 -16.92
C GLU A 50 -42.19 -12.25 -17.23
N SER A 51 -42.00 -13.09 -16.21
CA SER A 51 -41.35 -14.39 -16.33
C SER A 51 -42.38 -15.47 -16.64
N LYS A 52 -42.47 -15.93 -17.90
CA LYS A 52 -43.24 -17.13 -18.27
C LYS A 52 -42.39 -18.38 -18.07
N GLN A 53 -42.92 -19.29 -17.24
CA GLN A 53 -42.51 -20.70 -17.13
C GLN A 53 -42.63 -21.40 -18.49
N MET A 54 -41.58 -22.12 -18.87
CA MET A 54 -41.65 -23.18 -19.88
C MET A 54 -41.29 -24.51 -19.22
N LEU A 55 -42.30 -25.38 -19.15
CA LEU A 55 -42.20 -26.82 -18.90
C LEU A 55 -41.65 -27.49 -20.17
N MET A 56 -40.61 -28.30 -20.04
CA MET A 56 -40.34 -29.40 -20.96
C MET A 56 -40.08 -30.68 -20.17
N ASN A 57 -40.93 -31.67 -20.43
CA ASN A 57 -40.76 -33.07 -20.07
C ASN A 57 -39.94 -33.77 -21.16
N SER A 58 -38.95 -34.58 -20.77
CA SER A 58 -38.69 -35.91 -21.35
C SER A 58 -37.59 -36.66 -20.59
N PRO A 59 -37.55 -38.00 -20.71
CA PRO A 59 -37.15 -38.88 -19.61
C PRO A 59 -35.80 -39.57 -19.83
N VAL A 60 -35.38 -40.34 -18.82
CA VAL A 60 -34.75 -41.70 -18.89
C VAL A 60 -33.54 -41.85 -17.93
N ASP A 61 -33.66 -42.91 -17.13
CA ASP A 61 -32.70 -43.78 -16.44
C ASP A 61 -31.79 -43.32 -15.29
N SER A 62 -32.19 -43.80 -14.11
CA SER A 62 -31.42 -44.54 -13.11
C SER A 62 -29.89 -44.39 -13.10
N LEU A 63 -29.38 -43.83 -12.00
CA LEU A 63 -28.19 -44.30 -11.32
C LEU A 63 -28.23 -43.84 -9.85
N ASP A 64 -28.13 -44.82 -8.95
CA ASP A 64 -28.04 -44.69 -7.50
C ASP A 64 -26.87 -43.81 -7.08
N VAL A 65 -27.16 -42.75 -6.32
CA VAL A 65 -26.18 -42.08 -5.44
C VAL A 65 -26.90 -41.65 -4.17
N ASP A 66 -26.45 -42.23 -3.05
CA ASP A 66 -26.89 -41.95 -1.68
C ASP A 66 -26.83 -40.45 -1.35
N THR A 67 -27.98 -39.88 -0.97
CA THR A 67 -28.09 -38.52 -0.43
C THR A 67 -28.26 -38.59 1.08
N PRO A 68 -27.44 -37.91 1.90
CA PRO A 68 -27.65 -37.85 3.35
C PRO A 68 -28.78 -36.87 3.72
N GLN A 69 -29.45 -37.24 4.81
CA GLN A 69 -30.67 -36.67 5.37
C GLN A 69 -30.66 -35.14 5.56
N GLY A 70 -31.83 -34.55 5.30
CA GLY A 70 -32.07 -33.11 5.37
C GLY A 70 -31.90 -32.49 6.77
N MET A 71 -31.23 -31.33 6.80
CA MET A 71 -31.26 -30.42 7.94
C MET A 71 -32.61 -29.68 7.99
N ARG A 72 -33.36 -29.87 9.08
CA ARG A 72 -34.46 -29.00 9.48
C ARG A 72 -33.89 -27.63 9.85
N MET A 73 -34.33 -26.57 9.17
CA MET A 73 -34.15 -25.21 9.66
C MET A 73 -35.02 -25.01 10.91
N HIS A 74 -34.38 -24.78 12.05
CA HIS A 74 -35.04 -24.29 13.26
C HIS A 74 -35.39 -22.81 13.04
N GLY A 75 -36.68 -22.48 13.11
CA GLY A 75 -37.13 -21.09 13.15
C GLY A 75 -36.59 -20.40 14.39
N HIS A 76 -35.93 -19.25 14.21
CA HIS A 76 -35.44 -18.42 15.30
C HIS A 76 -36.62 -17.79 16.06
N ASP A 77 -36.67 -18.09 17.36
CA ASP A 77 -37.71 -17.63 18.28
C ASP A 77 -37.43 -16.19 18.75
N TRP A 78 -38.11 -15.24 18.12
CA TRP A 78 -38.02 -13.80 18.38
C TRP A 78 -38.44 -13.39 19.80
N HIS A 79 -39.15 -14.24 20.53
CA HIS A 79 -39.63 -13.90 21.87
C HIS A 79 -38.53 -13.84 22.94
N SER A 80 -37.37 -14.46 22.69
CA SER A 80 -36.26 -14.49 23.65
C SER A 80 -35.49 -13.17 23.79
N HIS A 81 -35.55 -12.27 22.80
CA HIS A 81 -34.78 -11.02 22.79
C HIS A 81 -35.53 -9.76 23.25
N LEU A 82 -36.86 -9.83 23.36
CA LEU A 82 -37.70 -8.69 23.76
C LEU A 82 -37.30 -8.07 25.13
N PRO A 83 -36.95 -8.86 26.17
CA PRO A 83 -36.55 -8.29 27.47
C PRO A 83 -35.23 -7.52 27.41
N ALA A 84 -34.30 -7.91 26.55
CA ALA A 84 -33.01 -7.25 26.38
C ALA A 84 -33.18 -5.90 25.67
N ILE A 85 -34.03 -5.85 24.64
CA ILE A 85 -34.36 -4.62 23.90
C ILE A 85 -35.04 -3.59 24.82
N LEU A 86 -36.00 -4.03 25.64
CA LEU A 86 -36.68 -3.13 26.59
C LEU A 86 -35.73 -2.57 27.67
N ARG A 87 -34.74 -3.33 28.12
CA ARG A 87 -33.69 -2.82 29.03
C ARG A 87 -32.84 -1.75 28.37
N TYR A 88 -32.50 -1.94 27.09
CA TYR A 88 -31.68 -0.98 26.34
C TYR A 88 -32.44 0.35 26.11
N ILE A 89 -33.73 0.28 25.77
CA ILE A 89 -34.59 1.47 25.60
C ILE A 89 -34.72 2.23 26.92
N SER A 90 -34.91 1.53 28.05
CA SER A 90 -34.98 2.17 29.37
C SER A 90 -33.68 2.89 29.74
N TYR A 91 -32.52 2.28 29.48
CA TYR A 91 -31.22 2.89 29.71
C TYR A 91 -31.01 4.16 28.87
N PHE A 92 -31.40 4.09 27.59
CA PHE A 92 -31.30 5.22 26.67
C PHE A 92 -32.17 6.39 27.11
N LEU A 93 -33.42 6.15 27.50
CA LEU A 93 -34.33 7.18 27.99
C LEU A 93 -33.83 7.84 29.29
N PHE A 94 -33.21 7.06 30.18
CA PHE A 94 -32.66 7.60 31.43
C PHE A 94 -31.45 8.52 31.18
N LEU A 95 -30.53 8.10 30.31
CA LEU A 95 -29.36 8.91 29.93
C LEU A 95 -29.77 10.18 29.18
N PHE A 96 -30.72 10.07 28.25
CA PHE A 96 -31.18 11.21 27.47
C PHE A 96 -31.99 12.20 28.32
N GLY A 97 -32.80 11.70 29.25
CA GLY A 97 -33.51 12.53 30.24
C GLY A 97 -32.55 13.29 31.17
N GLY A 98 -31.50 12.63 31.64
CA GLY A 98 -30.45 13.29 32.45
C GLY A 98 -29.68 14.37 31.69
N PHE A 99 -29.38 14.12 30.40
CA PHE A 99 -28.71 15.10 29.54
C PHE A 99 -29.57 16.34 29.28
N LEU A 100 -30.86 16.17 28.99
CA LEU A 100 -31.78 17.30 28.80
C LEU A 100 -31.97 18.12 30.09
N PHE A 101 -31.99 17.46 31.26
CA PHE A 101 -32.06 18.15 32.55
C PHE A 101 -30.80 18.99 32.81
N LEU A 102 -29.61 18.48 32.48
CA LEU A 102 -28.36 19.24 32.59
C LEU A 102 -28.31 20.42 31.63
N LEU A 103 -28.79 20.27 30.39
CA LEU A 103 -28.91 21.39 29.46
C LEU A 103 -29.89 22.45 29.99
N GLY A 104 -31.01 22.05 30.57
CA GLY A 104 -31.97 22.96 31.19
C GLY A 104 -31.36 23.82 32.30
N ILE A 105 -30.48 23.23 33.13
CA ILE A 105 -29.76 23.97 34.18
C ILE A 105 -28.77 24.97 33.58
N VAL A 106 -28.01 24.57 32.55
CA VAL A 106 -26.99 25.45 31.94
C VAL A 106 -27.61 26.66 31.22
N PHE A 107 -28.84 26.55 30.71
CA PHE A 107 -29.52 27.66 30.05
C PHE A 107 -30.29 28.60 30.99
N SER A 108 -30.46 28.24 32.27
CA SER A 108 -31.23 29.07 33.21
C SER A 108 -30.42 30.20 33.88
N ASP A 109 -29.09 30.23 33.71
CA ASP A 109 -28.18 31.17 34.41
C ASP A 109 -27.60 32.29 33.52
N ARG A 110 -28.17 32.56 32.34
CA ARG A 110 -27.77 33.71 31.51
C ARG A 110 -28.75 34.88 31.65
N GLU A 111 -28.62 35.59 32.77
CA GLU A 111 -29.07 36.97 32.87
C GLU A 111 -28.20 37.90 32.00
N ALA A 112 -28.85 38.96 31.53
CA ALA A 112 -28.41 39.84 30.46
C ALA A 112 -27.35 40.87 30.89
N GLU A 113 -26.30 41.04 30.08
CA GLU A 113 -25.48 42.26 30.07
C GLU A 113 -25.62 43.02 28.74
N PRO A 114 -25.64 44.37 28.76
CA PRO A 114 -25.88 45.21 27.59
C PRO A 114 -24.60 45.50 26.77
N PRO A 115 -24.73 45.94 25.50
CA PRO A 115 -23.61 46.08 24.58
C PRO A 115 -22.92 47.44 24.72
N HIS A 116 -21.59 47.45 24.87
CA HIS A 116 -20.77 48.64 24.67
C HIS A 116 -19.99 48.59 23.35
N ALA A 117 -20.04 49.72 22.65
CA ALA A 117 -19.48 50.03 21.34
C ALA A 117 -17.94 50.22 21.35
N PRO A 118 -17.29 50.30 20.17
CA PRO A 118 -15.85 50.10 20.01
C PRO A 118 -15.04 51.40 20.11
N ASN A 119 -13.82 51.32 20.63
CA ASN A 119 -12.84 52.40 20.53
C ASN A 119 -11.63 51.98 19.69
N ALA A 120 -11.38 52.81 18.68
CA ALA A 120 -10.19 52.83 17.85
C ALA A 120 -9.02 53.53 18.56
N LYS A 121 -7.78 53.12 18.20
CA LYS A 121 -6.47 53.83 18.24
C LYS A 121 -5.36 52.80 18.42
N LEU A 122 -4.14 52.93 17.91
CA LEU A 122 -3.52 53.71 16.84
C LEU A 122 -2.10 53.10 16.71
N LEU A 123 -1.52 53.24 15.53
CA LEU A 123 -0.16 52.88 15.09
C LEU A 123 0.98 53.09 16.11
N ALA A 124 1.95 52.15 16.11
CA ALA A 124 3.39 52.43 15.98
C ALA A 124 4.20 51.11 15.96
N THR A 125 4.66 50.69 14.78
CA THR A 125 5.75 49.70 14.64
C THR A 125 6.96 50.39 14.02
N GLY A 126 8.02 50.47 14.82
CA GLY A 126 9.35 50.90 14.41
C GLY A 126 10.20 49.73 13.95
N SER A 127 11.00 50.03 12.93
CA SER A 127 12.01 49.26 12.21
C SER A 127 12.93 48.36 13.06
N SER A 128 13.45 47.27 12.47
CA SER A 128 14.78 47.30 11.81
C SER A 128 15.45 45.91 11.68
N LEU A 129 15.96 45.66 10.46
CA LEU A 129 17.18 44.91 10.07
C LEU A 129 17.32 43.41 10.43
N TYR A 130 17.39 42.57 9.39
CA TYR A 130 18.68 42.07 8.89
C TYR A 130 18.59 41.60 7.44
N GLU A 131 19.57 42.07 6.68
CA GLU A 131 19.85 41.89 5.27
C GLU A 131 20.78 40.68 5.11
N LEU A 132 20.52 39.79 4.14
CA LEU A 132 21.45 38.73 3.73
C LEU A 132 21.64 38.80 2.21
N GLN A 133 22.80 39.32 1.83
CA GLN A 133 23.36 39.27 0.49
C GLN A 133 23.78 37.84 0.14
N SER A 134 23.33 37.39 -1.02
CA SER A 134 23.91 36.27 -1.77
C SER A 134 25.02 36.80 -2.68
N GLU A 135 26.19 36.17 -2.68
CA GLU A 135 27.04 36.13 -3.86
C GLU A 135 27.94 34.89 -3.85
N ALA A 136 28.04 34.31 -5.04
CA ALA A 136 28.74 33.07 -5.35
C ALA A 136 30.21 33.33 -5.71
N SER A 137 31.09 32.37 -5.45
CA SER A 137 32.12 32.00 -6.42
C SER A 137 32.81 30.68 -6.10
N ALA A 138 33.07 29.94 -7.17
CA ALA A 138 33.78 28.68 -7.26
C ALA A 138 35.30 28.84 -7.11
N THR A 139 35.99 27.79 -6.63
CA THR A 139 37.07 27.06 -7.34
C THR A 139 37.90 26.18 -6.37
N GLY A 140 38.27 24.98 -6.82
CA GLY A 140 39.65 24.46 -6.64
C GLY A 140 39.97 23.47 -5.51
N LYS A 141 39.96 22.17 -5.86
CA LYS A 141 40.90 21.07 -5.51
C LYS A 141 41.74 21.16 -4.21
N GLN A 142 41.67 20.14 -3.33
CA GLN A 142 42.68 19.07 -3.14
C GLN A 142 42.35 18.18 -1.92
N ALA A 143 42.74 16.91 -2.03
CA ALA A 143 42.60 15.85 -1.05
C ALA A 143 43.53 16.02 0.17
N LEU A 144 43.10 15.51 1.34
CA LEU A 144 43.94 14.86 2.37
C LEU A 144 43.03 14.29 3.50
N HIS A 145 43.12 12.97 3.71
CA HIS A 145 42.79 12.25 4.96
C HIS A 145 43.95 12.42 5.98
N PRO A 146 43.89 11.89 7.22
CA PRO A 146 42.85 11.84 8.28
C PRO A 146 43.49 12.40 9.61
N PRO A 147 43.16 12.05 10.90
CA PRO A 147 42.98 10.71 11.47
C PRO A 147 41.90 10.52 12.57
N SER A 148 41.68 9.23 12.83
CA SER A 148 41.03 8.57 13.96
C SER A 148 41.71 8.81 15.31
N LEU A 149 40.91 8.92 16.39
CA LEU A 149 41.27 8.67 17.80
C LEU A 149 40.03 8.00 18.44
N ALA A 150 40.00 6.68 18.67
CA ALA A 150 40.62 5.93 19.76
C ALA A 150 40.03 6.23 21.17
N GLN A 151 39.52 5.15 21.76
CA GLN A 151 38.94 4.94 23.09
C GLN A 151 39.89 5.29 24.25
N ALA A 152 39.34 5.53 25.46
CA ALA A 152 39.66 4.85 26.75
C ALA A 152 38.87 5.51 27.92
N PRO A 153 38.96 5.09 29.22
CA PRO A 153 37.87 4.35 29.88
C PRO A 153 37.47 4.82 31.31
N ALA A 154 36.30 4.33 31.74
CA ALA A 154 35.93 3.77 33.06
C ALA A 154 36.14 4.49 34.44
N THR A 155 35.12 4.25 35.30
CA THR A 155 35.12 4.06 36.78
C THR A 155 34.62 5.25 37.67
N PRO A 156 34.29 5.05 38.99
CA PRO A 156 32.90 4.80 39.45
C PRO A 156 32.48 5.48 40.79
N PHE A 157 31.20 5.28 41.20
CA PHE A 157 30.64 5.35 42.59
C PHE A 157 30.61 6.71 43.35
N PRO A 158 29.87 6.87 44.50
CA PRO A 158 28.71 6.12 45.06
C PRO A 158 27.57 6.98 45.70
N SER A 159 26.53 6.26 46.18
CA SER A 159 25.85 6.41 47.49
C SER A 159 24.68 7.40 47.75
N THR A 160 23.50 6.78 47.93
CA THR A 160 22.57 6.83 49.11
C THR A 160 22.25 8.16 49.80
N LEU A 161 20.95 8.46 49.89
CA LEU A 161 20.34 9.08 51.08
C LEU A 161 18.87 8.66 51.22
N ALA A 162 18.47 8.43 52.47
CA ALA A 162 17.25 7.76 52.91
C ALA A 162 16.24 8.73 53.56
N THR A 163 14.93 8.43 53.38
CA THR A 163 13.76 8.67 54.29
C THR A 163 13.42 10.11 54.74
N PRO A 164 12.23 10.43 55.31
CA PRO A 164 11.10 9.60 55.82
C PRO A 164 9.70 9.96 55.24
N SER A 165 8.75 9.02 55.11
CA SER A 165 7.68 8.62 56.06
C SER A 165 6.75 9.73 56.58
N THR A 166 5.51 9.78 56.05
CA THR A 166 4.26 10.07 56.79
C THR A 166 3.02 9.53 56.05
N ARG A 167 2.32 8.58 56.69
CA ARG A 167 0.86 8.28 56.59
C ARG A 167 0.11 9.19 57.60
N PRO A 168 -1.25 9.25 57.74
CA PRO A 168 -2.32 8.35 57.25
C PRO A 168 -3.52 9.10 56.61
N MET A 169 -4.51 8.45 55.99
CA MET A 169 -5.78 8.06 56.62
C MET A 169 -6.65 7.21 55.70
N ALA A 170 -7.51 6.41 56.33
CA ALA A 170 -8.30 5.31 55.80
C ALA A 170 -9.73 5.70 55.39
N SER A 171 -10.34 4.90 54.50
CA SER A 171 -11.76 4.45 54.56
C SER A 171 -12.12 3.51 53.40
N PRO A 172 -13.22 2.73 53.50
CA PRO A 172 -13.19 1.28 53.30
C PRO A 172 -13.71 0.79 51.93
N LEU A 173 -13.18 -0.37 51.52
CA LEU A 173 -13.61 -1.16 50.37
C LEU A 173 -14.76 -2.11 50.76
N SER A 174 -15.82 -2.07 49.97
CA SER A 174 -16.91 -3.05 49.96
C SER A 174 -16.42 -4.42 49.46
N ALA A 175 -16.81 -5.47 50.17
CA ALA A 175 -16.47 -6.85 49.87
C ALA A 175 -17.20 -7.40 48.62
N PRO A 176 -16.54 -8.17 47.75
CA PRO A 176 -17.21 -8.97 46.72
C PRO A 176 -17.72 -10.32 47.28
N PRO A 177 -18.76 -10.91 46.68
CA PRO A 177 -19.39 -12.14 47.17
C PRO A 177 -18.53 -13.38 46.94
N LYS A 178 -18.57 -14.28 47.93
CA LYS A 178 -17.95 -15.62 47.93
C LYS A 178 -18.51 -16.48 46.79
N VAL A 179 -17.62 -16.90 45.89
CA VAL A 179 -17.82 -18.02 44.97
C VAL A 179 -17.36 -19.30 45.67
N PRO A 180 -18.12 -20.41 45.62
CA PRO A 180 -17.72 -21.67 46.23
C PRO A 180 -16.55 -22.32 45.47
N LEU A 181 -15.48 -22.65 46.21
CA LEU A 181 -14.33 -23.39 45.70
C LEU A 181 -14.74 -24.80 45.25
N SER A 182 -14.37 -25.16 44.02
CA SER A 182 -14.34 -26.54 43.55
C SER A 182 -13.28 -27.36 44.31
N PRO A 183 -13.49 -28.68 44.48
CA PRO A 183 -12.55 -29.55 45.18
C PRO A 183 -11.21 -29.68 44.44
N PRO A 184 -10.10 -29.91 45.17
CA PRO A 184 -8.77 -30.01 44.57
C PRO A 184 -8.64 -31.30 43.74
N LEU A 185 -8.11 -31.13 42.52
CA LEU A 185 -7.62 -32.23 41.68
C LEU A 185 -6.52 -33.01 42.42
N PRO A 186 -6.47 -34.35 42.28
CA PRO A 186 -5.42 -35.15 42.88
C PRO A 186 -4.06 -34.83 42.24
N ALA A 187 -3.04 -34.78 43.09
CA ALA A 187 -1.65 -34.54 42.71
C ALA A 187 -1.17 -35.61 41.72
N PRO A 188 -0.37 -35.23 40.70
CA PRO A 188 0.26 -36.21 39.82
C PRO A 188 1.31 -36.99 40.62
N GLU A 189 1.17 -38.31 40.62
CA GLU A 189 2.19 -39.25 41.10
C GLU A 189 3.52 -38.97 40.41
N SER A 190 4.50 -38.55 41.21
CA SER A 190 5.89 -38.45 40.84
C SER A 190 6.47 -39.84 40.60
N LEU A 191 6.39 -40.32 39.35
CA LEU A 191 7.18 -41.43 38.85
C LEU A 191 8.65 -41.01 38.80
N LEU A 192 9.39 -41.41 39.84
CA LEU A 192 10.85 -41.42 39.87
C LEU A 192 11.37 -42.40 38.80
N VAL A 193 11.58 -41.91 37.59
CA VAL A 193 12.35 -42.61 36.57
C VAL A 193 13.83 -42.44 36.92
N SER A 194 14.46 -43.54 37.33
CA SER A 194 15.91 -43.65 37.51
C SER A 194 16.64 -43.24 36.22
N PRO A 195 17.64 -42.35 36.28
CA PRO A 195 18.44 -42.01 35.11
C PRO A 195 19.28 -43.24 34.72
N SER A 196 19.04 -43.76 33.52
CA SER A 196 19.92 -44.76 32.92
C SER A 196 21.30 -44.15 32.68
N PRO A 197 22.39 -44.92 32.89
CA PRO A 197 23.75 -44.45 32.68
C PRO A 197 23.96 -44.04 31.22
N LEU A 198 24.51 -42.83 31.04
CA LEU A 198 24.91 -42.29 29.75
C LEU A 198 25.88 -43.26 29.05
N PRO A 199 25.68 -43.54 27.74
CA PRO A 199 26.65 -44.30 26.98
C PRO A 199 28.00 -43.56 26.93
N PRO A 200 29.13 -44.29 26.94
CA PRO A 200 30.46 -43.68 26.91
C PRO A 200 30.65 -42.84 25.64
N SER A 201 31.18 -41.63 25.82
CA SER A 201 31.52 -40.73 24.72
C SER A 201 32.38 -41.44 23.68
N PRO A 202 32.05 -41.35 22.38
CA PRO A 202 32.88 -41.90 21.32
C PRO A 202 34.27 -41.26 21.37
N ALA A 203 35.30 -42.10 21.37
CA ALA A 203 36.69 -41.68 21.39
C ALA A 203 36.97 -40.76 20.18
N MET A 204 37.58 -39.60 20.45
CA MET A 204 37.98 -38.67 19.40
C MET A 204 38.94 -39.39 18.43
N PRO A 205 38.71 -39.30 17.11
CA PRO A 205 39.64 -39.84 16.14
C PRO A 205 41.00 -39.14 16.26
N PRO A 206 42.09 -39.87 16.04
CA PRO A 206 43.44 -39.31 16.12
C PRO A 206 43.60 -38.16 15.12
N PRO A 207 44.42 -37.15 15.44
CA PRO A 207 44.66 -36.02 14.56
C PRO A 207 45.22 -36.51 13.22
N SER A 208 44.47 -36.28 12.15
CA SER A 208 44.88 -36.55 10.78
C SER A 208 46.20 -35.82 10.49
N LEU A 209 47.20 -36.57 10.02
CA LEU A 209 48.48 -36.02 9.57
C LEU A 209 48.23 -34.93 8.51
N PRO A 210 49.02 -33.84 8.52
CA PRO A 210 48.89 -32.79 7.52
C PRO A 210 49.11 -33.38 6.12
N PRO A 211 48.26 -33.04 5.14
CA PRO A 211 48.42 -33.52 3.79
C PRO A 211 49.78 -33.08 3.24
N PRO A 212 50.42 -33.91 2.41
CA PRO A 212 51.70 -33.56 1.79
C PRO A 212 51.55 -32.28 0.95
N PRO A 213 52.59 -31.44 0.88
CA PRO A 213 52.55 -30.22 0.09
C PRO A 213 52.27 -30.55 -1.36
N LEU A 214 51.22 -29.93 -1.91
CA LEU A 214 50.88 -30.02 -3.32
C LEU A 214 52.08 -29.55 -4.16
N PRO A 215 52.42 -30.28 -5.24
CA PRO A 215 53.47 -29.86 -6.16
C PRO A 215 53.16 -28.47 -6.72
N SER A 216 54.18 -27.62 -6.79
CA SER A 216 54.05 -26.27 -7.33
C SER A 216 53.49 -26.34 -8.76
N PRO A 217 52.45 -25.54 -9.09
CA PRO A 217 51.92 -25.54 -10.43
C PRO A 217 53.02 -25.13 -11.42
N PRO A 218 53.06 -25.74 -12.62
CA PRO A 218 54.02 -25.37 -13.63
C PRO A 218 53.85 -23.88 -14.00
N PRO A 219 54.94 -23.19 -14.32
CA PRO A 219 54.89 -21.80 -14.74
C PRO A 219 53.92 -21.66 -15.94
N PRO A 220 53.06 -20.63 -15.95
CA PRO A 220 52.15 -20.42 -17.06
C PRO A 220 52.94 -20.25 -18.37
N PRO A 221 52.45 -20.82 -19.48
CA PRO A 221 53.10 -20.64 -20.77
C PRO A 221 53.14 -19.14 -21.13
N PRO A 222 54.18 -18.69 -21.85
CA PRO A 222 54.27 -17.31 -22.31
C PRO A 222 53.02 -16.94 -23.11
N PRO A 223 52.46 -15.74 -22.91
CA PRO A 223 51.28 -15.30 -23.64
C PRO A 223 51.56 -15.35 -25.14
N SER A 224 50.70 -16.05 -25.87
CA SER A 224 50.75 -16.06 -27.33
C SER A 224 50.59 -14.62 -27.84
N PRO A 225 51.30 -14.22 -28.91
CA PRO A 225 51.17 -12.89 -29.49
C PRO A 225 49.69 -12.62 -29.79
N GLU A 226 49.20 -11.53 -29.19
CA GLU A 226 47.80 -11.15 -29.19
C GLU A 226 47.36 -10.92 -30.64
N ARG A 227 46.48 -11.80 -31.12
CA ARG A 227 45.93 -11.70 -32.48
C ARG A 227 45.12 -10.39 -32.52
N PRO A 228 45.35 -9.49 -33.50
CA PRO A 228 44.60 -8.25 -33.57
C PRO A 228 43.09 -8.56 -33.55
N PRO A 229 42.31 -7.82 -32.73
CA PRO A 229 40.90 -8.10 -32.60
C PRO A 229 40.26 -8.02 -33.99
N PRO A 230 39.38 -8.98 -34.35
CA PRO A 230 38.65 -8.89 -35.60
C PRO A 230 37.91 -7.54 -35.65
N PRO A 231 37.80 -6.92 -36.83
CA PRO A 231 37.06 -5.68 -36.99
C PRO A 231 35.66 -5.86 -36.38
N LEU A 232 35.32 -4.99 -35.42
CA LEU A 232 34.03 -5.01 -34.75
C LEU A 232 32.94 -4.96 -35.81
N CYS A 233 32.10 -6.00 -35.88
CA CYS A 233 30.88 -5.94 -36.67
C CYS A 233 30.09 -4.70 -36.25
N PRO A 234 29.54 -3.92 -37.19
CA PRO A 234 28.66 -2.82 -36.83
C PRO A 234 27.55 -3.37 -35.92
N PRO A 235 27.22 -2.69 -34.81
CA PRO A 235 26.17 -3.15 -33.93
C PRO A 235 24.90 -3.33 -34.76
N PRO A 236 24.16 -4.44 -34.59
CA PRO A 236 22.90 -4.62 -35.28
C PRO A 236 22.02 -3.39 -35.01
N PRO A 237 21.27 -2.90 -36.01
CA PRO A 237 20.40 -1.74 -35.83
C PRO A 237 19.52 -1.97 -34.59
N ALA A 238 19.47 -0.95 -33.73
CA ALA A 238 18.69 -1.01 -32.50
C ALA A 238 17.29 -1.51 -32.83
N ARG A 239 16.87 -2.63 -32.24
CA ARG A 239 15.52 -3.16 -32.43
C ARG A 239 14.57 -2.05 -32.00
N PRO A 240 13.59 -1.64 -32.83
CA PRO A 240 12.68 -0.57 -32.46
C PRO A 240 12.04 -0.89 -31.11
N SER A 241 12.07 0.08 -30.19
CA SER A 241 11.43 -0.08 -28.88
C SER A 241 9.97 -0.48 -29.10
N PRO A 242 9.48 -1.54 -28.43
CA PRO A 242 8.09 -1.93 -28.56
C PRO A 242 7.19 -0.74 -28.25
N THR A 243 6.19 -0.51 -29.10
CA THR A 243 5.18 0.52 -28.86
C THR A 243 4.53 0.23 -27.51
N PRO A 244 4.38 1.22 -26.62
CA PRO A 244 3.68 1.03 -25.36
C PRO A 244 2.28 0.43 -25.62
N PRO A 245 1.86 -0.59 -24.87
CA PRO A 245 0.52 -1.15 -25.00
C PRO A 245 -0.56 -0.09 -24.75
N ASP A 246 -1.61 -0.13 -25.57
CA ASP A 246 -2.78 0.75 -25.43
C ASP A 246 -3.70 0.23 -24.30
N TYR A 247 -3.41 0.67 -23.08
CA TYR A 247 -4.17 0.26 -21.89
C TYR A 247 -5.61 0.75 -21.87
N SER A 248 -5.97 1.75 -22.68
CA SER A 248 -7.33 2.32 -22.72
C SER A 248 -8.40 1.31 -23.18
N ARG A 249 -7.98 0.21 -23.81
CA ARG A 249 -8.86 -0.85 -24.31
C ARG A 249 -9.02 -2.03 -23.35
N VAL A 250 -8.19 -2.12 -22.30
CA VAL A 250 -8.27 -3.22 -21.35
C VAL A 250 -9.50 -3.02 -20.48
N ASN A 251 -10.41 -3.99 -20.50
CA ASN A 251 -11.55 -3.96 -19.60
C ASN A 251 -11.06 -4.26 -18.17
N THR A 252 -10.98 -3.22 -17.35
CA THR A 252 -10.59 -3.33 -15.95
C THR A 252 -11.70 -3.89 -15.07
N ASN A 253 -12.87 -4.27 -15.61
CA ASN A 253 -13.94 -4.96 -14.89
C ASN A 253 -13.91 -6.46 -15.21
N GLY A 254 -13.29 -7.27 -14.35
CA GLY A 254 -13.20 -8.71 -14.54
C GLY A 254 -12.22 -9.37 -13.58
N PRO A 255 -11.90 -10.65 -13.82
CA PRO A 255 -10.79 -11.31 -13.14
C PRO A 255 -9.52 -10.48 -13.24
N LEU A 256 -8.78 -10.38 -12.13
CA LEU A 256 -7.51 -9.68 -12.09
C LEU A 256 -6.46 -10.50 -12.85
N THR A 257 -5.84 -9.89 -13.86
CA THR A 257 -4.73 -10.47 -14.63
C THR A 257 -3.54 -9.51 -14.63
N ALA A 258 -2.41 -9.95 -15.18
CA ALA A 258 -1.25 -9.09 -15.38
C ALA A 258 -1.61 -7.87 -16.25
N GLU A 259 -2.36 -8.06 -17.35
CA GLU A 259 -2.79 -6.98 -18.23
C GLU A 259 -3.76 -6.01 -17.53
N THR A 260 -4.71 -6.54 -16.75
CA THR A 260 -5.64 -5.72 -15.96
C THR A 260 -4.87 -4.87 -14.95
N CYS A 261 -3.87 -5.45 -14.28
CA CYS A 261 -3.03 -4.71 -13.34
C CYS A 261 -2.17 -3.63 -13.99
N ASP A 262 -1.58 -3.91 -15.15
CA ASP A 262 -0.88 -2.88 -15.90
C ASP A 262 -1.82 -1.74 -16.31
N ALA A 263 -3.05 -2.04 -16.75
CA ALA A 263 -4.04 -1.02 -17.10
C ALA A 263 -4.47 -0.17 -15.89
N ILE A 264 -4.71 -0.81 -14.74
CA ILE A 264 -5.03 -0.16 -13.46
C ILE A 264 -3.93 0.82 -13.04
N LEU A 265 -2.66 0.41 -13.16
CA LEU A 265 -1.51 1.24 -12.76
C LEU A 265 -1.14 2.28 -13.82
N ALA A 266 -1.46 2.05 -15.09
CA ALA A 266 -1.19 2.99 -16.18
C ALA A 266 -2.23 4.10 -16.29
N ASP A 267 -3.48 3.87 -15.88
CA ASP A 267 -4.54 4.87 -15.89
C ASP A 267 -4.33 5.90 -14.76
N PRO A 268 -3.92 7.15 -15.07
CA PRO A 268 -3.69 8.17 -14.05
C PRO A 268 -4.96 8.57 -13.31
N ASP A 269 -6.14 8.32 -13.87
CA ASP A 269 -7.45 8.59 -13.27
C ASP A 269 -7.94 7.45 -12.36
N HIS A 270 -7.25 6.31 -12.35
CA HIS A 270 -7.61 5.18 -11.51
C HIS A 270 -7.39 5.46 -10.02
N LEU A 271 -8.19 4.82 -9.16
CA LEU A 271 -8.10 4.95 -7.70
C LEU A 271 -6.69 4.67 -7.16
N ALA A 272 -5.96 3.74 -7.80
CA ALA A 272 -4.59 3.38 -7.46
C ALA A 272 -3.65 4.60 -7.38
N HIS A 273 -3.78 5.57 -8.29
CA HIS A 273 -2.96 6.80 -8.26
C HIS A 273 -3.33 7.70 -7.08
N THR A 274 -4.61 7.76 -6.73
CA THR A 274 -5.07 8.54 -5.56
C THR A 274 -4.61 7.90 -4.25
N MET A 275 -4.51 6.57 -4.19
CA MET A 275 -4.06 5.86 -2.99
C MET A 275 -2.64 6.21 -2.55
N PHE A 276 -1.76 6.60 -3.47
CA PHE A 276 -0.37 6.91 -3.13
C PHE A 276 -0.02 8.39 -3.29
N GLY A 277 -0.50 9.00 -4.37
CA GLY A 277 -0.16 10.38 -4.74
C GLY A 277 -0.93 11.46 -3.99
N PRO A 278 -0.71 12.73 -4.36
CA PRO A 278 -1.22 13.89 -3.64
C PRO A 278 -2.74 14.08 -3.77
N LEU A 279 -3.39 13.50 -4.78
CA LEU A 279 -4.83 13.67 -5.00
C LEU A 279 -5.69 12.93 -3.96
N GLY A 280 -5.21 11.80 -3.44
CA GLY A 280 -5.91 11.13 -2.35
C GLY A 280 -5.78 11.83 -1.01
N TYR A 281 -5.01 12.93 -0.93
CA TYR A 281 -4.84 13.70 0.31
C TYR A 281 -6.16 14.24 0.85
N VAL A 282 -7.13 14.53 -0.03
CA VAL A 282 -8.51 14.90 0.34
C VAL A 282 -9.15 13.89 1.29
N ARG A 283 -8.78 12.61 1.13
CA ARG A 283 -9.32 11.48 1.89
C ARG A 283 -8.42 11.10 3.07
N ARG A 284 -7.26 11.75 3.21
CA ARG A 284 -6.30 11.46 4.26
C ARG A 284 -6.43 12.47 5.37
N THR A 285 -6.25 12.01 6.58
CA THR A 285 -6.08 12.91 7.72
C THR A 285 -4.71 13.59 7.62
N ALA A 286 -4.51 14.71 8.34
CA ALA A 286 -3.21 15.40 8.37
C ALA A 286 -2.05 14.49 8.87
N VAL A 287 -2.35 13.35 9.49
CA VAL A 287 -1.37 12.37 9.96
C VAL A 287 -1.02 11.28 8.93
N GLU A 288 -1.68 11.28 7.77
CA GLU A 288 -1.46 10.35 6.67
C GLU A 288 -0.91 11.10 5.43
N PRO A 289 0.39 11.40 5.39
CA PRO A 289 0.95 12.15 4.27
C PRO A 289 0.83 11.36 2.95
N ALA A 290 0.81 12.11 1.85
CA ALA A 290 1.02 11.54 0.52
C ALA A 290 2.42 10.91 0.44
N CYS A 291 2.57 9.83 -0.35
CA CYS A 291 3.88 9.18 -0.49
C CYS A 291 4.84 10.07 -1.29
N TRP A 292 4.27 10.88 -2.17
CA TRP A 292 4.91 11.95 -2.92
C TRP A 292 3.92 13.09 -3.19
N GLY A 293 4.43 14.24 -3.60
CA GLY A 293 3.62 15.44 -3.84
C GLY A 293 3.36 16.26 -2.57
N LEU A 294 2.76 17.45 -2.72
CA LEU A 294 2.48 18.39 -1.61
C LEU A 294 3.69 18.71 -0.69
N GLY A 295 4.91 18.67 -1.24
CA GLY A 295 6.17 18.89 -0.51
C GLY A 295 6.93 17.61 -0.16
N ALA A 296 6.34 16.42 -0.35
CA ALA A 296 7.06 15.16 -0.34
C ALA A 296 7.79 14.95 -1.68
N ASP A 297 9.07 14.57 -1.59
CA ASP A 297 9.94 14.35 -2.73
C ASP A 297 9.76 12.92 -3.27
N ALA A 298 9.16 12.83 -4.47
CA ALA A 298 8.94 11.56 -5.16
C ALA A 298 10.25 10.80 -5.41
N GLU A 299 11.29 11.49 -5.87
CA GLU A 299 12.58 10.87 -6.18
C GLU A 299 13.21 10.28 -4.91
N ARG A 300 13.11 11.01 -3.80
CA ARG A 300 13.56 10.48 -2.50
C ARG A 300 12.73 9.27 -2.06
N PHE A 301 11.41 9.34 -2.15
CA PHE A 301 10.54 8.22 -1.78
C PHE A 301 10.87 6.96 -2.60
N PHE A 302 10.98 7.10 -3.93
CA PHE A 302 11.35 6.00 -4.82
C PHE A 302 12.85 5.62 -4.72
N SER A 303 13.73 6.46 -4.19
CA SER A 303 15.08 6.02 -3.83
C SER A 303 15.04 5.12 -2.58
N ASP A 304 14.30 5.53 -1.55
CA ASP A 304 14.16 4.77 -0.30
C ASP A 304 13.40 3.45 -0.52
N PHE A 305 12.36 3.47 -1.37
CA PHE A 305 11.55 2.32 -1.76
C PHE A 305 12.40 1.26 -2.49
N SER A 306 13.16 1.61 -3.52
CA SER A 306 14.03 0.66 -4.26
C SER A 306 15.17 0.12 -3.41
N SER A 307 15.81 0.99 -2.63
CA SER A 307 16.95 0.61 -1.79
C SER A 307 16.54 -0.28 -0.62
N GLY A 308 15.26 -0.31 -0.26
CA GLY A 308 14.76 -1.04 0.91
C GLY A 308 15.28 -0.48 2.23
N ALA A 309 15.61 0.82 2.27
CA ALA A 309 16.14 1.49 3.47
C ALA A 309 15.23 1.34 4.69
N GLN A 310 13.92 1.17 4.45
CA GLN A 310 12.89 1.03 5.48
C GLN A 310 12.42 -0.42 5.69
N CYS A 311 13.13 -1.43 5.18
CA CYS A 311 12.67 -2.82 5.34
C CYS A 311 12.85 -3.38 6.75
N ASN A 312 13.86 -2.90 7.48
CA ASN A 312 14.15 -3.36 8.84
C ASN A 312 13.29 -2.65 9.90
N LEU A 313 12.04 -2.32 9.62
CA LEU A 313 11.10 -1.76 10.60
C LEU A 313 10.38 -2.87 11.37
N ASN A 314 9.84 -2.56 12.55
CA ASN A 314 8.91 -3.47 13.20
C ASN A 314 7.52 -3.35 12.55
N TRP A 315 7.17 -4.28 11.68
CA TRP A 315 5.89 -4.28 10.96
C TRP A 315 4.68 -4.69 11.81
N TYR A 316 4.90 -4.94 13.11
CA TYR A 316 3.86 -5.19 14.12
C TYR A 316 3.75 -4.04 15.15
N GLU A 317 4.41 -2.90 14.91
CA GLU A 317 4.46 -1.80 15.86
C GLU A 317 3.06 -1.34 16.28
N GLY A 318 2.83 -1.22 17.60
CA GLY A 318 1.52 -0.92 18.18
C GLY A 318 0.71 -2.15 18.63
N ALA A 319 1.13 -3.38 18.32
CA ALA A 319 0.60 -4.58 18.96
C ALA A 319 0.95 -4.63 20.47
N SER A 320 0.19 -5.38 21.25
CA SER A 320 0.47 -5.55 22.69
C SER A 320 1.82 -6.24 22.97
N GLY A 321 2.42 -5.90 24.12
CA GLY A 321 3.62 -6.55 24.64
C GLY A 321 4.93 -6.15 23.94
N GLU A 322 5.89 -7.08 23.86
CA GLU A 322 7.17 -6.85 23.16
C GLU A 322 7.00 -6.76 21.64
N LEU A 323 5.98 -7.44 21.09
CA LEU A 323 5.75 -7.53 19.65
C LEU A 323 5.54 -6.16 19.02
N GLY A 324 4.83 -5.23 19.68
CA GLY A 324 4.56 -3.90 19.13
C GLY A 324 5.56 -2.81 19.49
N GLN A 325 6.68 -3.11 20.15
CA GLN A 325 7.70 -2.11 20.46
C GLN A 325 8.57 -1.80 19.24
N GLU A 326 8.75 -0.53 18.89
CA GLU A 326 9.54 -0.08 17.74
C GLU A 326 10.97 -0.67 17.69
N SER A 327 11.63 -0.78 18.86
CA SER A 327 12.99 -1.29 18.99
C SER A 327 13.08 -2.81 18.94
N LYS A 328 11.96 -3.52 18.97
CA LYS A 328 11.89 -4.97 18.92
C LYS A 328 11.64 -5.45 17.48
N ARG A 329 12.01 -6.69 17.21
CA ARG A 329 11.69 -7.37 15.95
C ARG A 329 10.86 -8.60 16.29
N PRO A 330 9.89 -8.99 15.44
CA PRO A 330 9.11 -10.20 15.67
C PRO A 330 10.05 -11.40 15.77
N ARG A 331 9.77 -12.28 16.72
CA ARG A 331 10.48 -13.55 16.90
C ARG A 331 9.55 -14.67 16.46
N PHE A 332 9.81 -15.22 15.29
CA PHE A 332 9.02 -16.31 14.76
C PHE A 332 9.47 -17.66 15.34
N PRO A 333 8.57 -18.59 15.66
CA PRO A 333 8.92 -19.87 16.28
C PRO A 333 9.92 -20.71 15.48
N ALA A 334 9.83 -20.72 14.14
CA ALA A 334 10.79 -21.43 13.28
C ALA A 334 12.03 -20.59 12.94
N GLY A 335 12.16 -19.39 13.49
CA GLY A 335 13.26 -18.45 13.26
C GLY A 335 13.21 -17.72 11.91
N ARG A 336 12.38 -18.16 10.96
CA ARG A 336 12.16 -17.52 9.66
C ARG A 336 10.71 -17.61 9.27
N ALA A 337 10.06 -16.52 8.86
CA ALA A 337 8.66 -16.48 8.44
C ALA A 337 8.50 -16.10 6.96
N VAL A 338 7.45 -16.63 6.33
CA VAL A 338 7.10 -16.24 4.95
C VAL A 338 6.24 -14.98 5.01
N ALA A 339 6.43 -14.04 4.07
CA ALA A 339 5.54 -12.88 4.00
C ALA A 339 4.16 -13.30 3.49
N LEU A 340 3.09 -12.89 4.15
CA LEU A 340 1.73 -13.31 3.86
C LEU A 340 0.89 -12.10 3.44
N LEU A 341 0.31 -12.16 2.25
CA LEU A 341 -0.63 -11.16 1.72
C LEU A 341 -2.03 -11.76 1.59
N GLY A 342 -3.06 -10.92 1.59
CA GLY A 342 -4.45 -11.35 1.45
C GLY A 342 -5.41 -10.34 2.05
N PHE A 343 -6.71 -10.66 1.99
CA PHE A 343 -7.70 -9.92 2.78
C PHE A 343 -7.55 -10.24 4.27
N GLU A 344 -7.88 -9.29 5.14
CA GLU A 344 -7.70 -9.42 6.59
C GLU A 344 -8.33 -10.71 7.16
N ASP A 345 -9.56 -10.99 6.76
CA ASP A 345 -10.33 -12.19 7.11
C ASP A 345 -9.69 -13.49 6.60
N THR A 346 -9.14 -13.48 5.37
CA THR A 346 -8.42 -14.65 4.84
C THR A 346 -7.07 -14.86 5.51
N ILE A 347 -6.31 -13.80 5.82
CA ILE A 347 -5.03 -13.87 6.53
C ILE A 347 -5.27 -14.45 7.93
N TRP A 348 -6.29 -13.96 8.64
CA TRP A 348 -6.67 -14.48 9.95
C TRP A 348 -6.94 -15.98 9.90
N LYS A 349 -7.81 -16.41 8.97
CA LYS A 349 -8.15 -17.81 8.76
C LYS A 349 -6.90 -18.65 8.45
N PHE A 350 -6.04 -18.17 7.56
CA PHE A 350 -4.80 -18.84 7.18
C PHE A 350 -3.86 -19.04 8.39
N CYS A 351 -3.64 -18.00 9.19
CA CYS A 351 -2.80 -18.07 10.38
C CYS A 351 -3.40 -19.04 11.43
N HIS A 352 -4.72 -19.02 11.64
CA HIS A 352 -5.42 -19.94 12.54
C HIS A 352 -5.24 -21.40 12.15
N GLU A 353 -5.48 -21.72 10.87
CA GLU A 353 -5.31 -23.07 10.35
C GLU A 353 -3.86 -23.56 10.49
N LYS A 354 -2.88 -22.67 10.27
CA LYS A 354 -1.45 -22.98 10.43
C LYS A 354 -1.03 -23.30 11.87
N VAL A 355 -1.65 -22.67 12.87
CA VAL A 355 -1.40 -22.99 14.29
C VAL A 355 -2.25 -24.16 14.80
N GLY A 356 -3.01 -24.83 13.92
CA GLY A 356 -3.86 -25.96 14.29
C GLY A 356 -5.06 -25.57 15.14
N ARG A 357 -5.54 -24.32 15.03
CA ARG A 357 -6.75 -23.84 15.71
C ARG A 357 -7.89 -23.74 14.69
N HIS A 358 -9.12 -23.95 15.15
CA HIS A 358 -10.28 -23.58 14.33
C HIS A 358 -10.23 -22.06 14.10
N ALA A 359 -10.41 -21.63 12.86
CA ALA A 359 -10.65 -20.22 12.56
C ALA A 359 -12.07 -19.88 13.06
N ASP A 360 -12.17 -19.29 14.24
CA ASP A 360 -13.33 -18.49 14.61
C ASP A 360 -13.38 -17.26 13.67
N PRO A 361 -14.54 -16.59 13.51
CA PRO A 361 -14.60 -15.33 12.80
C PRO A 361 -13.52 -14.38 13.31
N ALA A 362 -12.88 -13.63 12.40
CA ALA A 362 -11.84 -12.68 12.79
C ALA A 362 -12.39 -11.77 13.90
N PRO A 363 -11.74 -11.68 15.07
CA PRO A 363 -12.20 -10.83 16.12
C PRO A 363 -12.06 -9.39 15.62
N GLU A 364 -13.19 -8.78 15.29
CA GLU A 364 -13.26 -7.41 14.75
C GLU A 364 -12.52 -6.40 15.67
N HIS A 365 -12.31 -6.76 16.93
CA HIS A 365 -11.67 -5.90 17.94
C HIS A 365 -10.37 -6.45 18.53
N ASP A 366 -10.01 -7.72 18.33
CA ASP A 366 -8.79 -8.30 18.93
C ASP A 366 -7.63 -8.40 17.93
N GLN A 367 -7.23 -7.21 17.52
CA GLN A 367 -6.15 -6.96 16.59
C GLN A 367 -4.78 -7.44 17.13
N ASP A 368 -4.63 -7.56 18.44
CA ASP A 368 -3.42 -8.07 19.08
C ASP A 368 -3.34 -9.58 18.98
N VAL A 369 -4.44 -10.28 19.25
CA VAL A 369 -4.54 -11.73 19.02
C VAL A 369 -4.29 -12.06 17.55
N PHE A 370 -4.72 -11.22 16.61
CA PHE A 370 -4.35 -11.34 15.20
C PHE A 370 -2.83 -11.34 15.02
N ALA A 371 -2.16 -10.26 15.43
CA ALA A 371 -0.72 -10.11 15.26
C ALA A 371 0.06 -11.30 15.84
N HIS A 372 -0.26 -11.69 17.08
CA HIS A 372 0.39 -12.82 17.75
C HIS A 372 0.10 -14.16 17.06
N THR A 373 -1.13 -14.40 16.62
CA THR A 373 -1.48 -15.65 15.94
C THR A 373 -0.74 -15.82 14.63
N CYS A 374 -0.53 -14.75 13.85
CA CYS A 374 0.28 -14.85 12.64
C CYS A 374 1.78 -15.03 12.91
N VAL A 375 2.31 -14.43 13.99
CA VAL A 375 3.68 -14.72 14.43
C VAL A 375 3.83 -16.18 14.84
N ASP A 376 2.89 -16.72 15.60
CA ASP A 376 2.83 -18.14 15.99
C ASP A 376 2.70 -19.06 14.76
N ALA A 377 1.93 -18.64 13.76
CA ALA A 377 1.80 -19.30 12.46
C ALA A 377 3.06 -19.18 11.57
N ASN A 378 4.08 -18.47 12.05
CA ASN A 378 5.33 -18.23 11.35
C ASN A 378 5.11 -17.51 10.01
N GLN A 379 4.21 -16.52 10.03
CA GLN A 379 3.82 -15.66 8.91
C GLN A 379 4.13 -14.20 9.23
N ASN A 380 4.79 -13.51 8.31
CA ASN A 380 5.10 -12.09 8.40
C ASN A 380 4.00 -11.30 7.67
N ILE A 381 3.26 -10.46 8.41
CA ILE A 381 2.17 -9.64 7.87
C ILE A 381 2.45 -8.16 8.14
N LEU A 382 1.77 -7.28 7.40
CA LEU A 382 1.74 -5.86 7.72
C LEU A 382 0.68 -5.58 8.80
N ARG A 383 1.10 -5.17 10.00
CA ARG A 383 0.20 -4.81 11.10
C ARG A 383 0.71 -3.62 11.91
N LEU A 384 0.64 -2.43 11.32
CA LEU A 384 1.02 -1.19 12.00
C LEU A 384 -0.18 -0.54 12.70
N ARG A 385 -0.07 -0.32 14.01
CA ARG A 385 -1.08 0.34 14.87
C ARG A 385 -0.48 1.45 15.74
N SER A 386 0.80 1.73 15.58
CA SER A 386 1.50 2.74 16.37
C SER A 386 0.99 4.14 16.05
N SER A 387 0.82 4.98 17.07
CA SER A 387 0.56 6.42 16.87
C SER A 387 1.77 7.16 16.30
N LYS A 388 2.99 6.62 16.49
CA LYS A 388 4.23 7.20 15.94
C LYS A 388 4.40 6.86 14.47
N ARG A 389 4.00 5.65 14.08
CA ARG A 389 4.07 5.13 12.71
C ARG A 389 2.75 4.44 12.38
N PRO A 390 1.67 5.21 12.13
CA PRO A 390 0.39 4.62 11.76
C PRO A 390 0.51 3.92 10.40
N TRP A 391 -0.35 2.94 10.18
CA TRP A 391 -0.52 2.37 8.85
C TRP A 391 -0.98 3.46 7.87
N ASN A 392 -0.45 3.44 6.66
CA ASN A 392 -0.93 4.21 5.52
C ASN A 392 -0.45 3.53 4.24
N MET A 393 -0.95 3.99 3.09
CA MET A 393 -0.61 3.42 1.78
C MET A 393 0.90 3.48 1.45
N CYS A 394 1.65 4.42 2.01
CA CYS A 394 3.10 4.50 1.78
C CYS A 394 3.83 3.38 2.54
N GLN A 395 3.46 3.17 3.80
CA GLN A 395 3.96 2.03 4.58
C GLN A 395 3.55 0.70 3.95
N ASN A 396 2.34 0.63 3.41
CA ASN A 396 1.83 -0.51 2.66
C ASN A 396 2.72 -0.83 1.44
N MET A 397 2.98 0.20 0.62
CA MET A 397 3.83 0.11 -0.55
C MET A 397 5.23 -0.40 -0.15
N ILE A 398 5.87 0.25 0.82
CA ILE A 398 7.20 -0.11 1.32
C ILE A 398 7.22 -1.56 1.83
N TRP A 399 6.22 -1.98 2.60
CA TRP A 399 6.14 -3.35 3.11
C TRP A 399 6.09 -4.37 1.96
N VAL A 400 5.27 -4.15 0.92
CA VAL A 400 5.20 -5.03 -0.26
C VAL A 400 6.57 -5.15 -0.94
N GLN A 401 7.27 -4.04 -1.16
CA GLN A 401 8.61 -4.07 -1.76
C GLN A 401 9.64 -4.80 -0.90
N CYS A 402 9.56 -4.63 0.41
CA CYS A 402 10.41 -5.34 1.35
C CYS A 402 10.10 -6.85 1.37
N ALA A 403 8.82 -7.23 1.28
CA ALA A 403 8.38 -8.61 1.18
C ALA A 403 8.93 -9.28 -0.09
N ILE A 404 8.72 -8.68 -1.26
CA ILE A 404 9.19 -9.27 -2.53
C ILE A 404 10.72 -9.30 -2.64
N SER A 405 11.41 -8.40 -1.94
CA SER A 405 12.88 -8.36 -1.87
C SER A 405 13.47 -9.33 -0.84
N GLY A 406 12.62 -9.96 -0.01
CA GLY A 406 13.07 -10.84 1.07
C GLY A 406 13.78 -10.13 2.21
N ARG A 407 13.42 -8.88 2.47
CA ARG A 407 14.11 -7.97 3.41
C ARG A 407 13.31 -7.65 4.66
N LEU A 408 12.10 -8.21 4.84
CA LEU A 408 11.39 -8.05 6.10
C LEU A 408 12.17 -8.73 7.24
N PRO A 409 12.10 -8.22 8.48
CA PRO A 409 12.81 -8.83 9.60
C PRO A 409 12.33 -10.25 9.83
N GLY A 410 13.28 -11.18 9.93
CA GLY A 410 12.98 -12.60 10.11
C GLY A 410 12.33 -13.27 8.91
N GLN A 411 12.35 -12.67 7.70
CA GLN A 411 11.75 -13.30 6.52
C GLN A 411 12.57 -14.47 5.99
N GLU A 412 11.91 -15.50 5.48
CA GLU A 412 12.52 -16.64 4.80
C GLU A 412 12.84 -16.33 3.32
N GLY A 413 13.89 -15.52 3.09
CA GLY A 413 14.24 -15.08 1.74
C GLY A 413 13.12 -14.29 1.08
N ALA A 414 13.04 -14.29 -0.24
CA ALA A 414 12.02 -13.55 -1.02
C ALA A 414 10.70 -14.33 -1.23
N LYS A 415 10.39 -15.25 -0.31
CA LYS A 415 9.16 -16.06 -0.38
C LYS A 415 7.95 -15.26 0.07
N LEU A 416 6.87 -15.37 -0.70
CA LEU A 416 5.54 -14.88 -0.39
C LEU A 416 4.55 -16.04 -0.32
N HIS A 417 3.57 -15.92 0.56
CA HIS A 417 2.32 -16.68 0.58
C HIS A 417 1.16 -15.72 0.35
N PHE A 418 0.08 -16.27 -0.19
CA PHE A 418 -1.17 -15.56 -0.38
C PHE A 418 -2.29 -16.30 0.37
N ALA A 419 -2.90 -15.63 1.35
CA ALA A 419 -4.11 -16.09 2.02
C ALA A 419 -5.35 -15.95 1.13
N THR A 420 -5.37 -14.94 0.26
CA THR A 420 -6.29 -14.82 -0.87
C THR A 420 -5.53 -15.07 -2.16
N ALA A 421 -5.91 -16.11 -2.92
CA ALA A 421 -5.25 -16.43 -4.17
C ALA A 421 -5.44 -15.32 -5.23
N PRO A 422 -4.38 -14.79 -5.86
CA PRO A 422 -4.50 -13.70 -6.84
C PRO A 422 -5.44 -13.98 -8.02
N ASN A 423 -5.58 -15.25 -8.41
CA ASN A 423 -6.47 -15.67 -9.50
C ASN A 423 -7.97 -15.67 -9.16
N THR A 424 -8.31 -15.51 -7.88
CA THR A 424 -9.71 -15.39 -7.41
C THR A 424 -10.20 -13.95 -7.33
N LEU A 425 -9.29 -12.98 -7.55
CA LEU A 425 -9.59 -11.57 -7.48
C LEU A 425 -10.39 -11.11 -8.70
N ASP A 426 -11.47 -10.36 -8.47
CA ASP A 426 -12.38 -9.91 -9.52
C ASP A 426 -12.88 -8.49 -9.25
N THR A 427 -12.51 -7.56 -10.14
CA THR A 427 -12.76 -6.13 -9.98
C THR A 427 -14.17 -5.70 -10.37
N ARG A 428 -15.06 -6.59 -10.86
CA ARG A 428 -16.40 -6.22 -11.36
C ARG A 428 -17.29 -5.52 -10.34
N ASN A 429 -17.12 -5.84 -9.06
CA ASN A 429 -17.91 -5.27 -7.97
C ASN A 429 -17.08 -4.44 -6.98
N ASP A 430 -15.78 -4.36 -7.22
CA ASP A 430 -14.84 -3.61 -6.39
C ASP A 430 -14.51 -2.28 -7.07
N PHE A 431 -13.93 -1.32 -6.34
CA PHE A 431 -13.86 0.09 -6.76
C PHE A 431 -15.22 0.75 -7.10
N PRO A 432 -16.30 0.54 -6.30
CA PRO A 432 -17.58 1.15 -6.61
C PRO A 432 -17.44 2.68 -6.66
N LYS A 433 -17.84 3.25 -7.80
CA LYS A 433 -17.66 4.68 -8.11
C LYS A 433 -18.36 5.63 -7.13
N ASP A 434 -19.25 5.10 -6.29
CA ASP A 434 -20.13 5.88 -5.45
C ASP A 434 -19.75 5.84 -3.95
N TYR A 435 -18.78 5.01 -3.55
CA TYR A 435 -18.35 4.89 -2.14
C TYR A 435 -17.24 5.88 -1.74
N TYR A 436 -16.87 6.78 -2.63
CA TYR A 436 -15.71 7.66 -2.51
C TYR A 436 -15.80 8.78 -1.46
N TRP A 437 -16.87 8.81 -0.66
CA TRP A 437 -17.07 9.77 0.43
C TRP A 437 -16.63 9.25 1.81
N LYS A 438 -16.21 7.99 1.93
CA LYS A 438 -15.70 7.44 3.20
C LYS A 438 -14.24 7.81 3.43
N GLU A 439 -13.89 8.03 4.70
CA GLU A 439 -12.57 8.50 5.17
C GLU A 439 -11.42 7.49 4.95
N HIS A 440 -11.72 6.25 4.54
CA HIS A 440 -10.72 5.19 4.36
C HIS A 440 -10.96 4.39 3.08
N TYR A 441 -9.87 3.88 2.48
CA TYR A 441 -9.95 2.94 1.38
C TYR A 441 -10.45 1.58 1.89
N PRO A 442 -11.38 0.93 1.17
CA PRO A 442 -11.75 -0.45 1.46
C PRO A 442 -10.54 -1.37 1.45
N ASN A 443 -10.49 -2.33 2.39
CA ASN A 443 -9.45 -3.36 2.44
C ASN A 443 -9.28 -4.09 1.10
N ASN A 444 -10.39 -4.29 0.37
CA ASN A 444 -10.39 -4.91 -0.95
C ASN A 444 -9.52 -4.13 -1.93
N ASP A 445 -9.82 -2.83 -2.11
CA ASP A 445 -9.11 -1.95 -3.04
C ASP A 445 -7.60 -1.91 -2.75
N ILE A 446 -7.22 -1.94 -1.48
CA ILE A 446 -5.81 -1.97 -1.04
C ILE A 446 -5.14 -3.26 -1.55
N PHE A 447 -5.73 -4.43 -1.28
CA PHE A 447 -5.15 -5.71 -1.68
C PHE A 447 -5.08 -5.88 -3.21
N TYR A 448 -6.07 -5.39 -3.96
CA TYR A 448 -6.01 -5.35 -5.42
C TYR A 448 -4.77 -4.60 -5.92
N VAL A 449 -4.50 -3.43 -5.33
CA VAL A 449 -3.35 -2.60 -5.69
C VAL A 449 -2.03 -3.24 -5.27
N GLU A 450 -1.96 -3.91 -4.12
CA GLU A 450 -0.78 -4.70 -3.71
C GLU A 450 -0.43 -5.78 -4.74
N VAL A 451 -1.43 -6.57 -5.16
CA VAL A 451 -1.23 -7.62 -6.18
C VAL A 451 -0.80 -7.01 -7.50
N CYS A 452 -1.38 -5.89 -7.91
CA CYS A 452 -0.96 -5.20 -9.13
C CYS A 452 0.44 -4.62 -9.05
N MET A 453 0.87 -4.10 -7.90
CA MET A 453 2.26 -3.68 -7.71
C MET A 453 3.22 -4.86 -7.82
N ILE A 454 2.90 -6.00 -7.21
CA ILE A 454 3.72 -7.23 -7.32
C ILE A 454 3.79 -7.66 -8.78
N SER A 455 2.65 -7.71 -9.49
CA SER A 455 2.60 -8.02 -10.92
C SER A 455 3.49 -7.07 -11.75
N LYS A 456 3.51 -5.77 -11.41
CA LYS A 456 4.34 -4.80 -12.10
C LYS A 456 5.82 -5.02 -11.83
N LEU A 457 6.21 -5.26 -10.58
CA LEU A 457 7.60 -5.36 -10.13
C LEU A 457 8.28 -6.69 -10.49
N CYS A 458 7.52 -7.78 -10.68
CA CYS A 458 8.07 -9.12 -10.92
C CYS A 458 8.06 -9.49 -12.41
N ARG A 459 9.18 -9.99 -12.95
CA ARG A 459 9.26 -10.49 -14.35
C ARG A 459 8.36 -11.68 -14.62
N ASN A 460 8.18 -12.53 -13.62
CA ASN A 460 7.40 -13.76 -13.63
C ASN A 460 5.97 -13.54 -13.11
N SER A 461 5.38 -12.38 -13.41
CA SER A 461 4.05 -12.00 -12.94
C SER A 461 2.92 -12.87 -13.48
N ASP A 462 3.12 -13.56 -14.61
CA ASP A 462 2.20 -14.55 -15.15
C ASP A 462 1.97 -15.71 -14.17
N LYS A 463 3.00 -16.10 -13.41
CA LYS A 463 2.90 -17.16 -12.38
C LYS A 463 2.12 -16.72 -11.16
N LEU A 464 2.09 -15.41 -10.86
CA LEU A 464 1.36 -14.85 -9.72
C LEU A 464 -0.13 -15.22 -9.78
N PHE A 465 -0.71 -15.14 -10.99
CA PHE A 465 -2.12 -15.44 -11.25
C PHE A 465 -2.41 -16.92 -11.51
N GLN A 466 -1.44 -17.80 -11.24
CA GLN A 466 -1.62 -19.26 -11.28
C GLN A 466 -1.64 -19.86 -9.87
N LEU A 467 -1.31 -19.05 -8.84
CA LEU A 467 -1.16 -19.50 -7.47
C LEU A 467 -2.49 -19.88 -6.84
N GLN A 468 -2.44 -20.91 -5.99
CA GLN A 468 -3.46 -21.25 -5.02
C GLN A 468 -3.14 -20.65 -3.65
N VAL A 469 -4.12 -20.70 -2.74
CA VAL A 469 -3.94 -20.24 -1.34
C VAL A 469 -2.79 -21.01 -0.68
N GLY A 470 -1.86 -20.27 -0.08
CA GLY A 470 -0.70 -20.82 0.63
C GLY A 470 0.44 -21.35 -0.25
N GLU A 471 0.32 -21.32 -1.58
CA GLU A 471 1.44 -21.62 -2.45
C GLU A 471 2.52 -20.54 -2.35
N THR A 472 3.77 -20.98 -2.47
CA THR A 472 4.91 -20.06 -2.40
C THR A 472 5.18 -19.41 -3.74
N PHE A 473 5.25 -18.08 -3.72
CA PHE A 473 5.72 -17.27 -4.84
C PHE A 473 7.05 -16.62 -4.50
N VAL A 474 7.94 -16.54 -5.50
CA VAL A 474 9.21 -15.82 -5.40
C VAL A 474 9.27 -14.85 -6.56
N CYS A 475 9.28 -13.55 -6.24
CA CYS A 475 9.33 -12.49 -7.23
C CYS A 475 10.70 -12.43 -7.89
N GLU A 476 10.73 -12.50 -9.22
CA GLU A 476 11.93 -12.17 -9.99
C GLU A 476 11.97 -10.66 -10.24
N THR A 477 12.49 -9.90 -9.26
CA THR A 477 12.50 -8.43 -9.29
C THR A 477 13.33 -7.88 -10.46
N ASP A 478 12.91 -6.73 -11.00
CA ASP A 478 13.57 -6.07 -12.12
C ASP A 478 13.66 -4.55 -11.93
N GLN A 479 14.87 -4.03 -12.04
CA GLN A 479 15.14 -2.60 -11.89
C GLN A 479 14.43 -1.76 -12.96
N SER A 480 14.31 -2.25 -14.21
CA SER A 480 13.60 -1.47 -15.23
C SER A 480 12.10 -1.40 -14.98
N ARG A 481 11.51 -2.46 -14.40
CA ARG A 481 10.09 -2.47 -14.00
C ARG A 481 9.83 -1.57 -12.81
N TYR A 482 10.80 -1.45 -11.91
CA TYR A 482 10.78 -0.48 -10.82
C TYR A 482 10.74 0.96 -11.35
N GLU A 483 11.64 1.30 -12.27
CA GLU A 483 11.68 2.62 -12.91
C GLU A 483 10.39 2.93 -13.69
N GLU A 484 9.81 1.91 -14.33
CA GLU A 484 8.52 2.02 -15.00
C GLU A 484 7.39 2.31 -14.00
N LEU A 485 7.31 1.56 -12.89
CA LEU A 485 6.31 1.81 -11.85
C LEU A 485 6.45 3.23 -11.27
N HIS A 486 7.68 3.66 -10.98
CA HIS A 486 7.97 5.03 -10.54
C HIS A 486 7.44 6.05 -11.56
N LYS A 487 7.75 5.87 -12.84
CA LYS A 487 7.28 6.76 -13.91
C LYS A 487 5.76 6.79 -14.01
N LEU A 488 5.09 5.63 -13.93
CA LEU A 488 3.63 5.55 -14.01
C LEU A 488 3.00 6.32 -12.85
N LEU A 489 3.37 6.00 -11.62
CA LEU A 489 2.76 6.55 -10.40
C LEU A 489 3.05 8.05 -10.19
N THR A 490 4.11 8.58 -10.82
CA THR A 490 4.46 10.02 -10.78
C THR A 490 4.09 10.77 -12.06
N MET A 491 3.50 10.10 -13.06
CA MET A 491 3.17 10.74 -14.35
C MET A 491 2.18 11.88 -14.18
N ARG A 492 1.20 11.69 -13.29
CA ARG A 492 0.17 12.70 -13.03
C ARG A 492 0.72 13.93 -12.32
N ASP A 493 1.75 13.81 -11.49
CA ASP A 493 2.42 14.97 -10.89
C ASP A 493 3.06 15.86 -11.96
N LYS A 494 3.49 15.28 -13.08
CA LYS A 494 4.00 16.05 -14.23
C LYS A 494 2.85 16.71 -15.00
N GLN A 495 1.73 16.00 -15.22
CA GLN A 495 0.55 16.61 -15.84
C GLN A 495 -0.13 17.67 -14.97
N VAL A 496 -0.11 17.51 -13.65
CA VAL A 496 -0.59 18.53 -12.70
C VAL A 496 0.37 19.72 -12.66
N LYS A 497 1.66 19.58 -12.97
CA LYS A 497 2.54 20.73 -13.22
C LYS A 497 2.15 21.49 -14.50
N ASP A 498 1.55 20.80 -15.47
CA ASP A 498 0.99 21.36 -16.71
C ASP A 498 -0.51 21.66 -16.52
N CYS A 499 -0.81 22.60 -15.62
CA CYS A 499 -2.16 22.99 -15.20
C CYS A 499 -3.16 23.09 -16.35
N ALA A 500 -4.16 22.20 -16.37
CA ALA A 500 -5.35 22.43 -17.16
C ALA A 500 -6.08 23.68 -16.63
N PRO A 501 -6.55 24.58 -17.49
CA PRO A 501 -7.20 25.83 -17.10
C PRO A 501 -8.59 25.54 -16.53
N LEU A 502 -8.66 25.06 -15.29
CA LEU A 502 -9.88 25.13 -14.50
C LEU A 502 -9.98 26.56 -13.98
N THR A 503 -10.57 27.40 -14.81
CA THR A 503 -10.66 28.87 -14.69
C THR A 503 -11.30 29.41 -13.40
N LYS A 504 -11.58 28.61 -12.36
CA LYS A 504 -12.31 29.10 -11.16
C LYS A 504 -11.97 28.49 -9.80
N GLN A 505 -11.32 27.34 -9.70
CA GLN A 505 -11.06 26.74 -8.37
C GLN A 505 -9.64 26.16 -8.30
N CYS A 506 -8.87 26.60 -7.32
CA CYS A 506 -7.46 26.27 -7.11
C CYS A 506 -7.17 25.64 -5.74
N GLY A 507 -8.22 25.36 -4.96
CA GLY A 507 -8.08 24.72 -3.65
C GLY A 507 -9.30 24.88 -2.76
N GLY A 508 -9.08 24.57 -1.47
CA GLY A 508 -10.07 24.47 -0.42
C GLY A 508 -9.83 23.23 0.44
N ASN A 509 -10.37 23.19 1.64
CA ASN A 509 -10.39 21.99 2.49
C ASN A 509 -11.00 20.84 1.71
N GLY A 510 -10.23 19.76 1.57
CA GLY A 510 -10.62 18.61 0.77
C GLY A 510 -10.41 18.78 -0.75
N MET A 511 -9.58 19.70 -1.21
CA MET A 511 -9.04 19.66 -2.57
C MET A 511 -7.51 19.72 -2.56
N SER A 512 -6.89 18.76 -3.25
CA SER A 512 -5.46 18.80 -3.58
C SER A 512 -5.22 19.95 -4.54
N LYS A 513 -4.67 21.08 -4.07
CA LYS A 513 -4.35 22.32 -4.82
C LYS A 513 -4.43 22.16 -6.36
N PRO A 514 -5.59 22.37 -7.00
CA PRO A 514 -5.61 22.60 -8.43
C PRO A 514 -4.71 23.78 -8.71
N CYS A 515 -3.69 23.57 -9.52
CA CYS A 515 -2.78 24.63 -9.87
C CYS A 515 -3.49 25.60 -10.83
N CYS A 516 -3.14 26.88 -10.72
CA CYS A 516 -3.65 27.90 -11.61
C CYS A 516 -2.84 27.93 -12.90
N ASP A 517 -3.40 28.55 -13.93
CA ASP A 517 -2.62 29.02 -15.08
C ASP A 517 -1.33 29.70 -14.56
N PRO A 518 -0.15 29.51 -15.17
CA PRO A 518 1.10 30.13 -14.73
C PRO A 518 1.03 31.64 -14.46
N LYS A 519 0.04 32.34 -15.03
CA LYS A 519 -0.22 33.78 -14.82
C LYS A 519 -1.26 34.10 -13.73
N ALA A 520 -1.86 33.09 -13.10
CA ALA A 520 -2.88 33.26 -12.09
C ALA A 520 -2.37 32.83 -10.70
N GLU A 521 -2.78 33.59 -9.69
CA GLU A 521 -2.50 33.30 -8.28
C GLU A 521 -3.67 32.54 -7.67
N CYS A 522 -3.39 31.53 -6.85
CA CYS A 522 -4.43 30.84 -6.11
C CYS A 522 -4.85 31.66 -4.88
N LYS A 523 -5.95 32.41 -4.97
CA LYS A 523 -6.49 33.19 -3.85
C LYS A 523 -7.39 32.34 -2.96
N VAL A 524 -7.12 32.36 -1.66
CA VAL A 524 -7.99 31.78 -0.64
C VAL A 524 -9.22 32.68 -0.50
N ILE A 525 -10.39 32.21 -0.95
CA ILE A 525 -11.65 32.92 -0.75
C ILE A 525 -12.22 32.58 0.63
N ASN A 526 -12.19 31.29 0.99
CA ASN A 526 -12.46 30.79 2.33
C ASN A 526 -11.79 29.42 2.52
N GLN A 527 -11.91 28.85 3.73
CA GLN A 527 -11.29 27.57 4.08
C GLN A 527 -11.74 26.38 3.20
N TRP A 528 -12.85 26.47 2.48
CA TRP A 528 -13.39 25.43 1.59
C TRP A 528 -13.21 25.75 0.11
N TRP A 529 -12.81 26.97 -0.23
CA TRP A 529 -12.80 27.47 -1.60
C TRP A 529 -11.63 28.42 -1.84
N HIS A 530 -10.69 27.99 -2.66
CA HIS A 530 -9.66 28.85 -3.23
C HIS A 530 -9.94 28.97 -4.73
N GLN A 531 -9.71 30.15 -5.31
CA GLN A 531 -9.98 30.44 -6.70
C GLN A 531 -8.72 30.96 -7.40
N CYS A 532 -8.51 30.52 -8.65
CA CYS A 532 -7.50 31.13 -9.50
C CYS A 532 -7.92 32.56 -9.85
N ASP A 533 -7.10 33.51 -9.44
CA ASP A 533 -7.22 34.91 -9.81
C ASP A 533 -6.13 35.24 -10.83
N THR A 534 -6.53 35.58 -12.06
CA THR A 534 -5.59 35.99 -13.13
C THR A 534 -5.09 37.42 -12.96
N GLY A 535 -5.50 38.14 -11.91
CA GLY A 535 -5.16 39.56 -11.70
C GLY A 535 -5.81 40.51 -12.70
N SER A 536 -6.57 39.98 -13.66
CA SER A 536 -7.30 40.73 -14.67
C SER A 536 -8.79 40.62 -14.36
N SER A 537 -9.35 41.57 -13.63
CA SER A 537 -10.80 41.68 -13.56
C SER A 537 -11.34 41.79 -14.98
N PRO A 538 -12.22 40.88 -15.46
CA PRO A 538 -12.92 41.05 -16.74
C PRO A 538 -13.82 42.29 -16.73
N TRP A 539 -14.16 42.73 -15.52
CA TRP A 539 -14.81 43.99 -15.21
C TRP A 539 -13.72 44.94 -14.76
N GLY A 540 -13.03 45.57 -15.71
CA GLY A 540 -12.41 46.84 -15.42
C GLY A 540 -13.54 47.75 -14.91
N ASP A 541 -13.70 47.84 -13.59
CA ASP A 541 -14.44 48.96 -13.04
C ASP A 541 -13.62 50.22 -13.38
N PRO A 542 -14.28 51.26 -13.90
CA PRO A 542 -13.66 52.43 -14.51
C PRO A 542 -12.75 53.25 -13.60
#